data_AF-A0A9D8K8N4-F1
#
_entry.id   AF-A0A9D8K8N4-F1
#
_cell.length_a   1.000
_cell.length_b   1.000
_cell.length_c   1.000
_cell.angle_alpha   90.00
_cell.angle_beta   90.00
_cell.angle_gamma   90.00
#
_symmetry.space_group_name_H-M   'P 1'
#
loop_
_entity.id
_entity.type
_entity.pdbx_description
1 polymer ?
#
loop_
_entity_poly.entity_id
_entity_poly.type
_entity_poly.pdbx_seq_one_letter_code
_entity_poly.pdbx_strand_id
1 'polypeptide(L)'
;MTPQPQDESRASYTKQIAKEDGEMDWQLSAVELWRRVRAFDPWPGCYTRWEGKLLKIIQAVSLDGGEAGEVGKVMALLQPSSAPVGVITGDGILGLLRVQLEGKKEMAIAEFLRGQRDFIGSSLA
;
A
#
# COMPACT_ATOMS: atom_id res chain seq x y z
N MET A 1 29.71 -32.76 -6.15
CA MET A 1 28.42 -32.15 -6.56
C MET A 1 28.36 -32.20 -8.07
N THR A 2 27.23 -32.64 -8.65
CA THR A 2 27.06 -32.74 -10.10
C THR A 2 26.18 -31.59 -10.57
N PRO A 3 26.60 -30.77 -11.55
CA PRO A 3 25.79 -29.68 -12.06
C PRO A 3 24.51 -30.19 -12.72
N GLN A 4 23.39 -29.50 -12.50
CA GLN A 4 22.12 -29.75 -13.18
C GLN A 4 21.78 -28.59 -14.11
N PRO A 5 21.44 -28.85 -15.39
CA PRO A 5 20.97 -27.83 -16.32
C PRO A 5 19.68 -27.17 -15.83
N GLN A 6 19.53 -25.87 -16.10
CA GLN A 6 18.28 -25.15 -15.87
C GLN A 6 17.20 -25.64 -16.84
N ASP A 7 15.96 -25.72 -16.36
CA ASP A 7 14.78 -25.89 -17.23
C ASP A 7 14.32 -24.51 -17.71
N GLU A 8 14.66 -24.18 -18.96
CA GLU A 8 14.34 -22.89 -19.59
C GLU A 8 12.82 -22.63 -19.66
N SER A 9 11.98 -23.67 -19.65
CA SER A 9 10.51 -23.50 -19.65
C SER A 9 9.98 -22.90 -18.35
N ARG A 10 10.78 -22.94 -17.28
CA ARG A 10 10.47 -22.39 -15.96
C ARG A 10 11.25 -21.11 -15.65
N ALA A 11 12.07 -20.64 -16.59
CA ALA A 11 12.84 -19.42 -16.41
C ALA A 11 11.91 -18.19 -16.44
N SER A 12 12.16 -17.24 -15.54
CA SER A 12 11.46 -15.96 -15.49
C SER A 12 12.48 -14.84 -15.35
N TYR A 13 12.25 -13.72 -16.02
CA TYR A 13 13.08 -12.52 -15.88
C TYR A 13 12.40 -11.51 -14.98
N THR A 14 13.21 -10.82 -14.18
CA THR A 14 12.80 -9.65 -13.42
C THR A 14 13.56 -8.43 -13.91
N LYS A 15 13.04 -7.23 -13.62
CA LYS A 15 13.74 -5.97 -13.87
C LYS A 15 14.48 -5.50 -12.63
N GLN A 16 15.40 -4.55 -12.82
CA GLN A 16 15.90 -3.77 -11.69
C GLN A 16 14.75 -2.97 -11.08
N ILE A 17 14.66 -2.99 -9.76
CA ILE A 17 13.68 -2.18 -9.02
C ILE A 17 14.06 -0.72 -9.20
N ALA A 18 13.09 0.11 -9.54
CA ALA A 18 13.22 1.56 -9.68
C ALA A 18 12.45 2.28 -8.56
N LYS A 19 12.62 3.60 -8.44
CA LYS A 19 11.91 4.38 -7.42
C LYS A 19 10.41 4.41 -7.68
N GLU A 20 10.04 4.47 -8.94
CA GLU A 20 8.67 4.55 -9.45
C GLU A 20 7.88 3.27 -9.17
N ASP A 21 8.57 2.13 -8.96
CA ASP A 21 7.91 0.89 -8.53
C ASP A 21 7.28 0.99 -7.14
N GLY A 22 7.73 1.96 -6.33
CA GLY A 22 7.16 2.27 -5.03
C GLY A 22 5.88 3.10 -5.10
N GLU A 23 5.51 3.66 -6.25
CA GLU A 23 4.26 4.43 -6.37
C GLU A 23 3.05 3.50 -6.32
N MET A 24 2.09 3.84 -5.47
CA MET A 24 0.89 3.04 -5.23
C MET A 24 -0.08 3.21 -6.39
N ASP A 25 -0.15 2.20 -7.27
CA ASP A 25 -1.22 2.10 -8.25
C ASP A 25 -2.47 1.48 -7.61
N TRP A 26 -3.41 2.33 -7.22
CA TRP A 26 -4.65 1.91 -6.56
C TRP A 26 -5.54 1.04 -7.44
N GLN A 27 -5.33 0.97 -8.76
CA GLN A 27 -6.08 0.07 -9.64
C GLN A 27 -5.70 -1.40 -9.44
N LEU A 28 -4.58 -1.68 -8.76
CA LEU A 28 -4.19 -3.04 -8.39
C LEU A 28 -5.04 -3.56 -7.24
N SER A 29 -5.02 -4.88 -7.03
CA SER A 29 -5.70 -5.48 -5.88
C SER A 29 -5.01 -5.15 -4.57
N ALA A 30 -5.76 -5.16 -3.47
CA ALA A 30 -5.24 -4.97 -2.13
C ALA A 30 -4.16 -6.00 -1.78
N VAL A 31 -4.30 -7.24 -2.26
CA VAL A 31 -3.30 -8.31 -2.04
C VAL A 31 -1.98 -7.98 -2.74
N GLU A 32 -2.04 -7.49 -3.98
CA GLU A 32 -0.86 -7.09 -4.76
C GLU A 32 -0.16 -5.91 -4.10
N LEU A 33 -0.91 -4.87 -3.73
CA LEU A 33 -0.38 -3.70 -3.03
C LEU A 33 0.24 -4.07 -1.67
N TRP A 34 -0.41 -4.95 -0.91
CA TRP A 34 0.13 -5.47 0.35
C TRP A 34 1.44 -6.27 0.17
N ARG A 35 1.59 -7.00 -0.94
CA ARG A 35 2.87 -7.65 -1.29
C ARG A 35 3.95 -6.62 -1.61
N ARG A 36 3.62 -5.58 -2.39
CA ARG A 36 4.55 -4.49 -2.73
C ARG A 36 5.03 -3.72 -1.51
N VAL A 37 4.15 -3.38 -0.57
CA VAL A 37 4.51 -2.72 0.70
C VAL A 37 5.61 -3.48 1.43
N ARG A 38 5.60 -4.81 1.39
CA ARG A 38 6.63 -5.65 2.03
C ARG A 38 7.86 -5.86 1.14
N ALA A 39 7.67 -6.04 -0.17
CA ALA A 39 8.76 -6.31 -1.10
C ALA A 39 9.67 -5.09 -1.33
N PHE A 40 9.11 -3.89 -1.20
CA PHE A 40 9.81 -2.62 -1.42
C PHE A 40 10.26 -1.95 -0.12
N ASP A 41 10.20 -2.62 1.03
CA ASP A 41 10.76 -2.12 2.28
C ASP A 41 12.21 -2.61 2.46
N PRO A 42 13.20 -1.72 2.74
CA PRO A 42 13.07 -0.27 2.95
C PRO A 42 13.15 0.57 1.67
N TRP A 43 13.55 -0.02 0.54
CA TRP A 43 13.73 0.69 -0.72
C TRP A 43 12.99 -0.01 -1.89
N PRO A 44 12.28 0.74 -2.74
CA PRO A 44 12.08 2.21 -2.73
C PRO A 44 11.14 2.74 -1.62
N GLY A 45 10.46 1.83 -0.92
CA GLY A 45 9.32 2.11 -0.07
C GLY A 45 8.06 2.35 -0.91
N CYS A 46 6.90 1.97 -0.39
CA CYS A 46 5.63 2.28 -1.03
C CYS A 46 5.15 3.68 -0.65
N TYR A 47 4.66 4.45 -1.62
CA TYR A 47 4.19 5.82 -1.41
C TYR A 47 3.05 6.22 -2.35
N THR A 48 2.27 7.19 -1.90
CA THR A 48 1.17 7.83 -2.62
C THR A 48 1.23 9.34 -2.34
N ARG A 49 0.30 10.12 -2.90
CA ARG A 49 0.15 11.54 -2.57
C ARG A 49 -1.17 11.81 -1.89
N TRP A 50 -1.10 12.61 -0.84
CA TRP A 50 -2.25 13.18 -0.14
C TRP A 50 -2.02 14.68 0.03
N GLU A 51 -2.96 15.50 -0.46
CA GLU A 51 -2.84 16.97 -0.49
C GLU A 51 -1.51 17.47 -1.09
N GLY A 52 -1.05 16.81 -2.15
CA GLY A 52 0.21 17.14 -2.84
C GLY A 52 1.48 16.68 -2.12
N LYS A 53 1.38 16.22 -0.85
CA LYS A 53 2.50 15.72 -0.06
C LYS A 53 2.69 14.23 -0.23
N LEU A 54 3.93 13.78 -0.15
CA LEU A 54 4.24 12.36 -0.20
C LEU A 54 3.79 11.67 1.10
N LEU A 55 3.03 10.60 0.98
CA LEU A 55 2.61 9.75 2.09
C LEU A 55 3.16 8.34 1.85
N LYS A 56 4.12 7.92 2.67
CA LYS A 56 4.62 6.55 2.61
C LYS A 56 3.69 5.60 3.35
N ILE A 57 3.46 4.43 2.75
CA ILE A 57 2.74 3.32 3.34
C ILE A 57 3.78 2.34 3.87
N ILE A 58 3.94 2.29 5.19
CA ILE A 58 5.00 1.52 5.84
C ILE A 58 4.52 0.13 6.23
N GLN A 59 3.29 0.04 6.75
CA GLN A 59 2.66 -1.24 7.06
C GLN A 59 1.18 -1.19 6.69
N ALA A 60 0.72 -2.29 6.12
CA ALA A 60 -0.65 -2.46 5.65
C ALA A 60 -1.11 -3.92 5.81
N VAL A 61 -2.41 -4.14 5.69
CA VAL A 61 -3.06 -5.45 5.56
C VAL A 61 -3.98 -5.44 4.35
N SER A 62 -4.05 -6.58 3.66
CA SER A 62 -5.07 -6.78 2.63
C SER A 62 -6.36 -7.26 3.29
N LEU A 63 -7.49 -6.69 2.89
CA LEU A 63 -8.82 -7.08 3.33
C LEU A 63 -9.66 -7.44 2.09
N ASP A 64 -10.37 -8.56 2.20
CA ASP A 64 -11.33 -8.98 1.19
C ASP A 64 -12.60 -8.09 1.26
N GLY A 65 -13.27 -7.95 0.12
CA GLY A 65 -14.49 -7.17 -0.01
C GLY A 65 -14.24 -5.86 -0.74
N GLY A 66 -14.91 -5.69 -1.88
CA GLY A 66 -15.02 -4.41 -2.56
C GLY A 66 -16.27 -3.70 -2.05
N GLU A 67 -16.10 -2.70 -1.20
CA GLU A 67 -17.18 -1.74 -1.02
C GLU A 67 -17.35 -0.93 -2.30
N ALA A 68 -18.60 -0.64 -2.67
CA ALA A 68 -18.88 0.26 -3.77
C ALA A 68 -18.30 1.64 -3.46
N GLY A 69 -17.27 2.04 -4.20
CA GLY A 69 -16.63 3.32 -4.01
C GLY A 69 -15.56 3.58 -5.06
N GLU A 70 -14.95 4.75 -4.95
CA GLU A 70 -13.94 5.21 -5.89
C GLU A 70 -12.57 4.66 -5.49
N VAL A 71 -11.87 4.04 -6.44
CA VAL A 71 -10.50 3.56 -6.25
C VAL A 71 -9.60 4.71 -5.77
N GLY A 72 -8.75 4.46 -4.77
CA GLY A 72 -7.91 5.45 -4.12
C GLY A 72 -8.62 6.23 -3.00
N LYS A 73 -9.93 6.06 -2.81
CA LYS A 73 -10.65 6.73 -1.72
C LYS A 73 -10.36 6.09 -0.37
N VAL A 74 -10.11 6.93 0.63
CA VAL A 74 -9.92 6.52 2.03
C VAL A 74 -11.27 6.36 2.72
N MET A 75 -11.43 5.29 3.47
CA MET A 75 -12.65 5.01 4.22
C MET A 75 -12.35 4.49 5.63
N ALA A 76 -13.28 4.76 6.56
CA ALA A 76 -13.25 4.16 7.89
C ALA A 76 -13.69 2.70 7.82
N LEU A 77 -13.01 1.82 8.54
CA LEU A 77 -13.38 0.40 8.58
C LEU A 77 -14.29 0.13 9.79
N LEU A 78 -15.41 -0.54 9.54
CA LEU A 78 -16.41 -0.88 10.56
C LEU A 78 -15.88 -1.90 11.59
N GLN A 79 -14.83 -2.64 11.25
CA GLN A 79 -14.16 -3.60 12.12
C GLN A 79 -12.69 -3.16 12.34
N PRO A 80 -12.43 -2.26 13.32
CA PRO A 80 -11.11 -1.68 13.53
C PRO A 80 -10.04 -2.67 14.01
N SER A 81 -10.42 -3.91 14.33
CA SER A 81 -9.53 -4.95 14.87
C SER A 81 -8.38 -5.30 13.92
N SER A 82 -8.52 -5.02 12.62
CA SER A 82 -7.45 -5.18 11.63
C SER A 82 -6.76 -3.86 11.29
N ALA A 83 -7.52 -2.81 10.97
CA ALA A 83 -7.02 -1.46 10.72
C ALA A 83 -8.17 -0.45 10.94
N PRO A 84 -7.91 0.78 11.42
CA PRO A 84 -8.98 1.77 11.61
C PRO A 84 -9.48 2.41 10.31
N VAL A 85 -8.64 2.42 9.26
CA VAL A 85 -8.97 2.94 7.93
C VAL A 85 -8.37 2.07 6.84
N GLY A 86 -8.98 2.11 5.66
CA GLY A 86 -8.50 1.45 4.46
C GLY A 86 -8.64 2.34 3.23
N VAL A 87 -7.96 1.94 2.16
CA VAL A 87 -8.07 2.57 0.84
C VAL A 87 -8.74 1.59 -0.11
N ILE A 88 -9.76 2.04 -0.82
CA ILE A 88 -10.44 1.25 -1.85
C ILE A 88 -9.45 1.02 -2.99
N THR A 89 -9.28 -0.24 -3.39
CA THR A 89 -8.37 -0.63 -4.46
C THR A 89 -9.16 -1.18 -5.65
N GLY A 90 -8.49 -1.59 -6.73
CA GLY A 90 -9.17 -2.22 -7.87
C GLY A 90 -9.85 -3.54 -7.52
N ASP A 91 -9.37 -4.23 -6.48
CA ASP A 91 -10.01 -5.41 -5.90
C ASP A 91 -9.64 -5.55 -4.42
N GLY A 92 -10.65 -5.42 -3.55
CA GLY A 92 -10.49 -5.42 -2.10
C GLY A 92 -10.08 -4.05 -1.52
N ILE A 93 -9.72 -4.05 -0.24
CA ILE A 93 -9.35 -2.85 0.52
C ILE A 93 -7.96 -3.02 1.12
N LEU A 94 -7.10 -2.01 0.96
CA LEU A 94 -5.81 -1.96 1.62
C LEU A 94 -5.95 -1.24 2.97
N GLY A 95 -6.00 -2.00 4.07
CA GLY A 95 -6.03 -1.45 5.42
C GLY A 95 -4.68 -0.87 5.81
N LEU A 96 -4.64 0.40 6.21
CA LEU A 96 -3.39 1.08 6.59
C LEU A 96 -3.11 0.85 8.08
N LEU A 97 -1.86 0.53 8.42
CA LEU A 97 -1.44 0.34 9.82
C LEU A 97 -0.45 1.42 10.26
N ARG A 98 0.56 1.69 9.44
CA ARG A 98 1.61 2.68 9.72
C ARG A 98 1.94 3.46 8.47
N VAL A 99 2.06 4.77 8.63
CA VAL A 99 2.31 5.71 7.55
C VAL A 99 3.37 6.73 7.95
N GLN A 100 3.98 7.36 6.96
CA GLN A 100 4.87 8.49 7.15
C GLN A 100 4.52 9.60 6.16
N LEU A 101 3.98 10.71 6.67
CA LEU A 101 3.80 11.91 5.87
C LEU A 101 5.14 12.61 5.66
N GLU A 102 5.30 13.27 4.52
CA GLU A 102 6.45 14.08 4.17
C GLU A 102 6.90 15.00 5.31
N GLY A 103 8.19 14.94 5.65
CA GLY A 103 8.79 15.73 6.74
C GLY A 103 8.37 15.32 8.16
N LYS A 104 7.61 14.22 8.33
CA LYS A 104 7.22 13.69 9.64
C LYS A 104 7.91 12.36 9.94
N LYS A 105 7.85 11.95 11.21
CA LYS A 105 8.22 10.59 11.61
C LYS A 105 7.11 9.62 11.20
N GLU A 106 7.51 8.39 10.95
CA GLU A 106 6.57 7.27 10.86
C GLU A 106 5.72 7.18 12.14
N MET A 107 4.43 6.89 11.98
CA MET A 107 3.49 6.72 13.08
C MET A 107 2.40 5.70 12.73
N ALA A 108 1.70 5.20 13.75
CA ALA A 108 0.52 4.38 13.52
C ALA A 108 -0.60 5.24 12.93
N ILE A 109 -1.42 4.65 12.06
CA ILE A 109 -2.47 5.38 11.35
C ILE A 109 -3.50 6.00 12.31
N ALA A 110 -3.76 5.35 13.45
CA ALA A 110 -4.66 5.88 14.47
C ALA A 110 -4.13 7.19 15.07
N GLU A 111 -2.81 7.38 15.13
CA GLU A 111 -2.21 8.63 15.60
C GLU A 111 -2.24 9.71 14.53
N PHE A 112 -1.97 9.32 13.29
CA PHE A 112 -2.07 10.18 12.12
C PHE A 112 -3.47 10.81 12.01
N LEU A 113 -4.53 10.01 12.18
CA LEU A 113 -5.93 10.47 12.11
C LEU A 113 -6.30 11.47 13.20
N ARG A 114 -5.65 11.46 14.37
CA ARG A 114 -5.91 12.46 15.43
C ARG A 114 -5.50 13.87 15.00
N GLY A 115 -4.48 13.97 14.15
CA GLY A 115 -3.98 15.23 13.60
C GLY A 115 -4.52 15.59 12.21
N GLN A 116 -5.05 14.61 11.46
CA GLN A 116 -5.47 14.76 10.07
C GLN A 116 -6.91 14.27 9.86
N ARG A 117 -7.89 15.06 10.30
CA ARG A 117 -9.31 14.68 10.27
C ARG A 117 -9.87 14.53 8.86
N ASP A 118 -9.33 15.29 7.91
CA ASP A 118 -9.77 15.29 6.50
C ASP A 118 -9.19 14.11 5.70
N PHE A 119 -8.42 13.23 6.32
CA PHE A 119 -7.87 12.06 5.64
C PHE A 119 -8.96 11.04 5.25
N ILE A 120 -9.92 10.77 6.14
CA ILE A 120 -11.02 9.85 5.83
C ILE A 120 -11.98 10.54 4.86
N GLY A 121 -12.32 9.86 3.77
CA GLY A 121 -13.15 10.38 2.69
C GLY A 121 -12.36 11.10 1.59
N SER A 122 -11.07 11.38 1.81
CA SER A 122 -10.18 11.93 0.78
C SER A 122 -9.81 10.90 -0.28
N SER A 123 -9.34 11.37 -1.43
CA SER A 123 -8.79 10.54 -2.50
C SER A 123 -7.28 10.65 -2.51
N LEU A 124 -6.63 9.48 -2.59
CA LEU A 124 -5.19 9.34 -2.75
C LEU A 124 -4.88 9.23 -4.24
N ALA A 125 -3.82 9.92 -4.67
CA ALA A 125 -3.33 9.84 -6.03
C ALA A 125 -2.31 8.70 -6.19
#